data_AF-A0A3F2RJI3-F1
#
_entry.id   AF-A0A3F2RJI3-F1
#
_cell.length_a   1.000
_cell.length_b   1.000
_cell.length_c   1.000
_cell.angle_alpha   90.00
_cell.angle_beta   90.00
_cell.angle_gamma   90.00
#
_symmetry.space_group_name_H-M   'P 1'
#
loop_
_entity.id
_entity.type
_entity.pdbx_description
1 polymer ?
#
loop_
_entity_poly.entity_id
_entity_poly.type
_entity_poly.pdbx_seq_one_letter_code
_entity_poly.pdbx_strand_id
1 'polypeptide(L)'
;MAGAYLTLTLDDNAFYVALWSESGSKNFKGFAVFFLIVAMVHVIQILRIVYLSIRSKRLVLHNECCKATYSNDEATKIRRFDVFFAIREMVLVGSLSYQAYQSSYLVPREGLNNLNAAFLILACWVTPLAQVLLRQSTALSRVVPLFSSFVLCTFLAKAVHGILVKSYTYMFDIDHAVFAAKMIYDPTFVSILVPENRMMFATTSRHKVAPLGCFRVTHPWFTSNVSCLGLVYDCAIQGTPSPTNEAFDTMKLESKTLGSLSFTHCPALIVPSAIQSFPNIYSVHIFNSTLYSWGSSAALVEDHHHHLVSVVLIYVKLAAFPEGLMSKLPPTLVNLQFFATSLPSVPSDLGTRWGVGRNPISRVGFEYGMLTTIPAETFQLPVKSLSLAGNYLYAIPQLSAVAAKTYLPQLILDGNPVLTLPATVDPTFMIGNLCIEGSKLSTLPSWTQTQVLSKMFLYESAFCFNTTAAQQEANNSICSVSHWGSTKPKSPIVLMQEVYG
;
A
#
# COMPACT_ATOMS: atom_id res chain seq x y z
N MET A 1 10.07 7.71 -13.42
CA MET A 1 8.93 7.83 -14.36
C MET A 1 8.81 6.58 -15.23
N ALA A 2 9.10 6.59 -16.53
CA ALA A 2 8.74 5.48 -17.44
C ALA A 2 9.13 4.07 -16.97
N GLY A 3 10.39 3.85 -16.54
CA GLY A 3 10.82 2.56 -16.00
C GLY A 3 10.03 2.10 -14.77
N ALA A 4 9.68 3.02 -13.86
CA ALA A 4 8.89 2.70 -12.67
C ALA A 4 7.46 2.28 -13.02
N TYR A 5 6.82 2.94 -13.99
CA TYR A 5 5.51 2.50 -14.51
C TYR A 5 5.57 1.09 -15.12
N LEU A 6 6.69 0.69 -15.73
CA LEU A 6 6.90 -0.66 -16.26
C LEU A 6 7.13 -1.68 -15.14
N THR A 7 7.98 -1.37 -14.16
CA THR A 7 8.22 -2.24 -12.98
C THR A 7 6.93 -2.47 -12.17
N LEU A 8 6.07 -1.46 -12.06
CA LEU A 8 4.72 -1.56 -11.48
C LEU A 8 3.69 -2.26 -12.40
N THR A 9 4.12 -2.95 -13.46
CA THR A 9 3.28 -3.86 -14.26
C THR A 9 3.76 -5.32 -14.21
N LEU A 10 4.67 -5.63 -13.28
CA LEU A 10 5.08 -6.99 -12.93
C LEU A 10 4.18 -7.54 -11.80
N ASP A 11 3.83 -8.82 -11.86
CA ASP A 11 2.83 -9.41 -10.97
C ASP A 11 3.26 -9.45 -9.49
N ASP A 12 4.56 -9.58 -9.21
CA ASP A 12 5.13 -9.50 -7.86
C ASP A 12 4.82 -8.15 -7.15
N ASN A 13 4.59 -7.09 -7.94
CA ASN A 13 4.29 -5.75 -7.43
C ASN A 13 2.78 -5.47 -7.29
N ALA A 14 1.89 -6.42 -7.63
CA ALA A 14 0.44 -6.20 -7.69
C ALA A 14 -0.18 -5.68 -6.37
N PHE A 15 0.34 -6.12 -5.21
CA PHE A 15 -0.02 -5.59 -3.89
C PHE A 15 0.19 -4.08 -3.77
N TYR A 16 1.36 -3.58 -4.23
CA TYR A 16 1.71 -2.16 -4.18
C TYR A 16 0.96 -1.34 -5.23
N VAL A 17 0.60 -1.94 -6.37
CA VAL A 17 -0.12 -1.28 -7.47
C VAL A 17 -1.49 -0.74 -7.02
N ALA A 18 -2.24 -1.50 -6.22
CA ALA A 18 -3.53 -1.06 -5.67
C ALA A 18 -3.36 0.13 -4.69
N LEU A 19 -2.22 0.20 -4.00
CA LEU A 19 -1.86 1.33 -3.16
C LEU A 19 -1.53 2.59 -3.98
N TRP A 20 -0.80 2.49 -5.09
CA TRP A 20 -0.35 3.65 -5.86
C TRP A 20 -1.33 4.18 -6.91
N SER A 21 -2.37 3.43 -7.31
CA SER A 21 -3.32 3.84 -8.36
C SER A 21 -4.73 3.29 -8.12
N GLU A 22 -5.72 4.19 -8.07
CA GLU A 22 -7.14 3.82 -7.96
C GLU A 22 -7.61 2.96 -9.15
N SER A 23 -6.97 3.09 -10.32
CA SER A 23 -7.24 2.33 -11.55
C SER A 23 -6.36 1.08 -11.72
N GLY A 24 -5.56 0.74 -10.71
CA GLY A 24 -4.51 -0.28 -10.78
C GLY A 24 -3.46 0.03 -11.86
N SER A 25 -2.83 -1.02 -12.39
CA SER A 25 -1.75 -0.92 -13.40
C SER A 25 -2.27 -0.81 -14.84
N LYS A 26 -3.59 -0.85 -15.06
CA LYS A 26 -4.24 -0.92 -16.39
C LYS A 26 -3.71 0.10 -17.39
N ASN A 27 -3.47 1.33 -16.95
CA ASN A 27 -3.01 2.44 -17.78
C ASN A 27 -1.48 2.67 -17.73
N PHE A 28 -0.75 1.98 -16.83
CA PHE A 28 0.67 2.25 -16.57
C PHE A 28 1.57 2.03 -17.79
N LYS A 29 1.29 1.00 -18.61
CA LYS A 29 2.03 0.75 -19.87
C LYS A 29 1.84 1.92 -20.86
N GLY A 30 0.66 2.52 -20.91
CA GLY A 30 0.39 3.73 -21.71
C GLY A 30 1.14 4.96 -21.21
N PHE A 31 1.12 5.21 -19.89
CA PHE A 31 1.90 6.30 -19.29
C PHE A 31 3.41 6.11 -19.49
N ALA A 32 3.94 4.88 -19.37
CA ALA A 32 5.34 4.58 -19.64
C ALA A 32 5.74 4.95 -21.08
N VAL A 33 4.94 4.56 -22.07
CA VAL A 33 5.15 4.91 -23.49
C VAL A 33 5.09 6.43 -23.70
N PHE A 34 4.11 7.13 -23.11
CA PHE A 34 4.02 8.58 -23.19
C PHE A 34 5.26 9.29 -22.64
N PHE A 35 5.73 8.89 -21.44
CA PHE A 35 6.95 9.46 -20.85
C PHE A 35 8.22 9.12 -21.64
N LEU A 36 8.29 7.96 -22.32
CA LEU A 36 9.38 7.63 -23.24
C LEU A 36 9.36 8.53 -24.49
N ILE A 37 8.19 8.76 -25.09
CA ILE A 37 8.04 9.66 -26.25
C ILE A 37 8.48 11.09 -25.88
N VAL A 38 8.03 11.61 -24.73
CA VAL A 38 8.42 12.93 -24.23
C VAL A 38 9.95 13.01 -23.99
N ALA A 39 10.54 11.98 -23.38
CA ALA A 39 11.98 11.92 -23.18
C ALA A 39 12.78 11.91 -24.50
N MET A 40 12.34 11.10 -25.48
CA MET A 40 12.96 11.03 -26.81
C MET A 40 12.88 12.37 -27.54
N VAL A 41 11.73 13.06 -27.50
CA VAL A 41 11.57 14.40 -28.11
C VAL A 41 12.52 15.41 -27.45
N HIS A 42 12.67 15.40 -26.13
CA HIS A 42 13.64 16.26 -25.45
C HIS A 42 15.09 15.97 -25.86
N VAL A 43 15.50 14.69 -25.91
CA VAL A 43 16.86 14.30 -26.35
C VAL A 43 17.12 14.74 -27.80
N ILE A 44 16.17 14.51 -28.71
CA ILE A 44 16.28 14.92 -30.12
C ILE A 44 16.44 16.44 -30.25
N GLN A 45 15.68 17.25 -29.50
CA GLN A 45 15.81 18.70 -29.55
C GLN A 45 17.14 19.19 -28.96
N ILE A 46 17.64 18.58 -27.88
CA ILE A 46 18.96 18.90 -27.30
C ILE A 46 20.07 18.59 -28.31
N LEU A 47 20.07 17.39 -28.90
CA LEU A 47 21.04 16.99 -29.93
C LEU A 47 20.99 17.93 -31.15
N ARG A 48 19.80 18.35 -31.58
CA ARG A 48 19.61 19.31 -32.67
C ARG A 48 20.17 20.70 -32.34
N ILE A 49 19.94 21.20 -31.13
CA ILE A 49 20.50 22.49 -30.66
C ILE A 49 22.04 22.41 -30.63
N VAL A 50 22.61 21.33 -30.10
CA VAL A 50 24.07 21.12 -30.06
C VAL A 50 24.65 21.05 -31.47
N TYR A 51 24.09 20.22 -32.36
CA TYR A 51 24.53 20.08 -33.75
C TYR A 51 24.49 21.42 -34.52
N LEU A 52 23.38 22.16 -34.44
CA LEU A 52 23.24 23.47 -35.11
C LEU A 52 24.19 24.51 -34.52
N SER A 53 24.45 24.46 -33.20
CA SER A 53 25.36 25.40 -32.54
C SER A 53 26.82 25.15 -32.93
N ILE A 54 27.25 23.89 -32.98
CA ILE A 54 28.57 23.48 -33.47
C ILE A 54 28.74 23.90 -34.94
N ARG A 55 27.79 23.53 -35.81
CA ARG A 55 27.84 23.83 -37.25
C ARG A 55 27.91 25.33 -37.56
N SER A 56 27.32 26.18 -36.72
CA SER A 56 27.30 27.64 -36.91
C SER A 56 28.32 28.40 -36.04
N LYS A 57 29.14 27.70 -35.25
CA LYS A 57 30.12 28.28 -34.29
C LYS A 57 29.54 29.30 -33.31
N ARG A 58 28.24 29.21 -33.00
CA ARG A 58 27.51 30.09 -32.07
C ARG A 58 26.32 29.35 -31.47
N LEU A 59 25.86 29.73 -30.28
CA LEU A 59 24.69 29.08 -29.67
C LEU A 59 23.40 29.41 -30.46
N VAL A 60 22.71 28.37 -30.96
CA VAL A 60 21.46 28.50 -31.74
C VAL A 60 20.32 27.80 -31.00
N LEU A 61 19.46 28.61 -30.36
CA LEU A 61 18.33 28.15 -29.54
C LEU A 61 16.97 28.12 -30.28
N HIS A 62 16.91 28.55 -31.54
CA HIS A 62 15.63 28.75 -32.24
C HIS A 62 15.21 27.54 -33.09
N ASN A 63 13.92 27.21 -33.07
CA ASN A 63 13.33 26.17 -33.91
C ASN A 63 12.87 26.79 -35.25
N GLU A 64 13.47 26.36 -36.37
CA GLU A 64 13.28 26.99 -37.68
C GLU A 64 11.85 26.98 -38.27
N CYS A 65 10.92 26.28 -37.64
CA CYS A 65 9.51 26.18 -38.08
C CYS A 65 8.82 27.56 -38.21
N CYS A 66 9.28 28.58 -37.46
CA CYS A 66 8.73 29.93 -37.52
C CYS A 66 9.16 30.78 -38.74
N LYS A 67 9.85 30.22 -39.74
CA LYS A 67 10.17 30.92 -41.01
C LYS A 67 8.93 31.23 -41.88
N ALA A 68 7.78 30.60 -41.62
CA ALA A 68 6.65 30.53 -42.56
C ALA A 68 5.70 31.75 -42.64
N THR A 69 5.86 32.82 -41.83
CA THR A 69 5.11 34.08 -42.04
C THR A 69 5.97 35.32 -41.90
N TYR A 70 6.71 35.65 -42.96
CA TYR A 70 7.37 36.95 -43.11
C TYR A 70 6.33 38.07 -43.28
N SER A 71 6.01 38.76 -42.18
CA SER A 71 5.67 40.19 -42.25
C SER A 71 6.98 40.99 -42.13
N ASN A 72 7.10 42.08 -42.88
CA ASN A 72 8.27 42.96 -42.77
C ASN A 72 8.20 43.90 -41.57
N ASP A 73 7.00 44.15 -41.02
CA ASP A 73 6.82 44.98 -39.83
C ASP A 73 7.38 44.32 -38.55
N GLU A 74 8.15 45.10 -37.78
CA GLU A 74 8.73 44.69 -36.50
C GLU A 74 7.73 44.81 -35.34
N ALA A 75 6.80 45.78 -35.36
CA ALA A 75 5.77 45.93 -34.33
C ALA A 75 4.84 44.70 -34.29
N THR A 76 4.44 44.19 -35.46
CA THR A 76 3.69 42.94 -35.60
C THR A 76 4.46 41.73 -35.06
N LYS A 77 5.79 41.68 -35.22
CA LYS A 77 6.63 40.60 -34.65
C LYS A 77 6.69 40.68 -33.13
N ILE A 78 6.83 41.88 -32.57
CA ILE A 78 6.80 42.11 -31.12
C ILE A 78 5.46 41.67 -30.55
N ARG A 79 4.34 42.22 -31.06
CA ARG A 79 2.98 41.91 -30.58
C ARG A 79 2.63 40.42 -30.68
N ARG A 80 3.11 39.69 -31.70
CA ARG A 80 2.96 38.23 -31.78
C ARG A 80 3.73 37.50 -30.69
N PHE A 81 4.99 37.88 -30.42
CA PHE A 81 5.77 37.26 -29.34
C PHE A 81 5.08 37.43 -27.99
N ASP A 82 4.62 38.64 -27.67
CA ASP A 82 4.03 38.94 -26.36
C ASP A 82 2.74 38.14 -26.11
N VAL A 83 1.90 37.95 -27.14
CA VAL A 83 0.70 37.09 -27.07
C VAL A 83 1.06 35.62 -26.85
N PHE A 84 2.02 35.06 -27.62
CA PHE A 84 2.44 33.67 -27.42
C PHE A 84 3.14 33.46 -26.06
N PHE A 85 3.89 34.45 -25.57
CA PHE A 85 4.51 34.42 -24.25
C PHE A 85 3.44 34.44 -23.13
N ALA A 86 2.44 35.33 -23.22
CA ALA A 86 1.34 35.39 -22.26
C ALA A 86 0.51 34.09 -22.23
N ILE A 87 0.19 33.50 -23.39
CA ILE A 87 -0.50 32.20 -23.46
C ILE A 87 0.34 31.10 -22.80
N ARG A 88 1.65 31.07 -23.06
CA ARG A 88 2.58 30.10 -22.45
C ARG A 88 2.62 30.27 -20.93
N GLU A 89 2.79 31.49 -20.42
CA GLU A 89 2.83 31.75 -18.97
C GLU A 89 1.48 31.45 -18.29
N MET A 90 0.34 31.70 -18.93
CA MET A 90 -0.99 31.29 -18.41
C MET A 90 -1.12 29.77 -18.26
N VAL A 91 -0.73 29.00 -19.28
CA VAL A 91 -0.74 27.51 -19.22
C VAL A 91 0.24 27.01 -18.15
N LEU A 92 1.39 27.67 -18.02
CA LEU A 92 2.43 27.34 -17.06
C LEU A 92 1.99 27.63 -15.62
N VAL A 93 1.46 28.82 -15.33
CA VAL A 93 0.90 29.18 -14.02
C VAL A 93 -0.27 28.27 -13.65
N GLY A 94 -1.15 27.93 -14.60
CA GLY A 94 -2.21 26.95 -14.37
C GLY A 94 -1.67 25.55 -14.02
N SER A 95 -0.63 25.10 -14.73
CA SER A 95 0.01 23.80 -14.47
C SER A 95 0.75 23.75 -13.13
N LEU A 96 1.49 24.80 -12.78
CA LEU A 96 2.18 24.90 -11.50
C LEU A 96 1.19 25.08 -10.33
N SER A 97 0.09 25.81 -10.55
CA SER A 97 -1.00 25.91 -9.57
C SER A 97 -1.60 24.55 -9.29
N TYR A 98 -1.88 23.76 -10.34
CA TYR A 98 -2.33 22.37 -10.18
C TYR A 98 -1.26 21.48 -9.52
N GLN A 99 0.03 21.67 -9.77
CA GLN A 99 1.08 20.88 -9.11
C GLN A 99 1.20 21.20 -7.61
N ALA A 100 1.27 22.48 -7.22
CA ALA A 100 1.33 22.89 -5.82
C ALA A 100 0.06 22.48 -5.06
N TYR A 101 -1.10 22.58 -5.72
CA TYR A 101 -2.38 22.03 -5.26
C TYR A 101 -2.30 20.53 -4.95
N GLN A 102 -1.83 19.69 -5.89
CA GLN A 102 -1.66 18.26 -5.65
C GLN A 102 -0.64 17.97 -4.52
N SER A 103 0.46 18.73 -4.44
CA SER A 103 1.41 18.61 -3.31
C SER A 103 0.74 18.87 -1.97
N SER A 104 -0.19 19.83 -1.91
CA SER A 104 -0.85 20.20 -0.66
C SER A 104 -1.85 19.13 -0.17
N TYR A 105 -2.29 18.24 -1.05
CA TYR A 105 -2.95 16.97 -0.69
C TYR A 105 -1.95 15.89 -0.28
N LEU A 106 -1.04 15.58 -1.19
CA LEU A 106 -0.35 14.29 -1.22
C LEU A 106 0.97 14.29 -0.44
N VAL A 107 1.41 15.45 0.06
CA VAL A 107 2.61 15.59 0.88
C VAL A 107 2.25 16.12 2.28
N PRO A 108 2.17 15.26 3.31
CA PRO A 108 1.92 15.68 4.69
C PRO A 108 3.11 16.43 5.34
N ARG A 109 4.26 16.55 4.64
CA ARG A 109 5.42 17.34 5.09
C ARG A 109 5.21 18.83 4.84
N GLU A 110 4.82 19.56 5.87
CA GLU A 110 4.59 21.01 5.87
C GLU A 110 5.70 21.81 5.16
N GLY A 111 6.98 21.54 5.47
CA GLY A 111 8.10 22.23 4.85
C GLY A 111 8.19 22.07 3.33
N LEU A 112 7.80 20.91 2.79
CA LEU A 112 7.79 20.67 1.34
C LEU A 112 6.55 21.26 0.66
N ASN A 113 5.40 21.25 1.35
CA ASN A 113 4.17 21.89 0.92
C ASN A 113 4.35 23.43 0.83
N ASN A 114 4.93 24.03 1.88
CA ASN A 114 5.28 25.45 1.93
C ASN A 114 6.30 25.83 0.85
N LEU A 115 7.28 24.96 0.56
CA LEU A 115 8.24 25.15 -0.54
C LEU A 115 7.53 25.21 -1.91
N ASN A 116 6.58 24.31 -2.18
CA ASN A 116 5.79 24.33 -3.41
C ASN A 116 4.96 25.62 -3.54
N ALA A 117 4.30 26.05 -2.46
CA ALA A 117 3.54 27.30 -2.44
C ALA A 117 4.43 28.53 -2.67
N ALA A 118 5.60 28.60 -2.02
CA ALA A 118 6.55 29.69 -2.20
C ALA A 118 7.10 29.76 -3.64
N PHE A 119 7.43 28.61 -4.25
CA PHE A 119 7.90 28.56 -5.63
C PHE A 119 6.80 28.86 -6.66
N LEU A 120 5.53 28.52 -6.39
CA LEU A 120 4.40 28.98 -7.20
C LEU A 120 4.26 30.50 -7.17
N ILE A 121 4.35 31.11 -5.97
CA ILE A 121 4.31 32.58 -5.82
C ILE A 121 5.48 33.20 -6.60
N LEU A 122 6.70 32.71 -6.45
CA LEU A 122 7.86 33.18 -7.23
C LEU A 122 7.63 33.04 -8.74
N ALA A 123 7.07 31.93 -9.22
CA ALA A 123 6.75 31.76 -10.63
C ALA A 123 5.71 32.78 -11.14
N CYS A 124 4.71 33.13 -10.33
CA CYS A 124 3.68 34.10 -10.70
C CYS A 124 4.18 35.55 -10.77
N TRP A 125 5.18 35.93 -9.95
CA TRP A 125 5.66 37.31 -9.86
C TRP A 125 6.97 37.58 -10.63
N VAL A 126 7.92 36.63 -10.65
CA VAL A 126 9.27 36.86 -11.21
C VAL A 126 9.25 37.04 -12.73
N THR A 127 8.41 36.30 -13.46
CA THR A 127 8.36 36.39 -14.93
C THR A 127 7.74 37.71 -15.43
N PRO A 128 6.57 38.21 -14.96
CA PRO A 128 6.06 39.51 -15.36
C PRO A 128 6.93 40.66 -14.83
N LEU A 129 7.46 40.58 -13.60
CA LEU A 129 8.33 41.62 -13.05
C LEU A 129 9.62 41.78 -13.88
N ALA A 130 10.25 40.67 -14.29
CA ALA A 130 11.39 40.72 -15.19
C ALA A 130 11.03 41.28 -16.57
N GLN A 131 9.85 40.96 -17.12
CA GLN A 131 9.40 41.52 -18.40
C GLN A 131 9.22 43.06 -18.31
N VAL A 132 8.62 43.56 -17.23
CA VAL A 132 8.39 44.98 -16.97
C VAL A 132 9.68 45.76 -16.69
N LEU A 133 10.55 45.27 -15.79
CA LEU A 133 11.80 45.96 -15.45
C LEU A 133 12.75 46.05 -16.64
N LEU A 134 12.81 45.00 -17.46
CA LEU A 134 13.78 44.89 -18.55
C LEU A 134 13.23 45.41 -19.90
N ARG A 135 12.05 46.04 -19.90
CA ARG A 135 11.35 46.59 -21.10
C ARG A 135 12.18 47.52 -21.98
N GLN A 136 13.25 48.13 -21.44
CA GLN A 136 14.18 48.97 -22.20
C GLN A 136 15.06 48.17 -23.19
N SER A 137 15.19 46.85 -23.02
CA SER A 137 15.95 45.97 -23.92
C SER A 137 15.06 44.83 -24.43
N THR A 138 14.71 44.88 -25.72
CA THR A 138 13.88 43.88 -26.39
C THR A 138 14.51 42.48 -26.41
N ALA A 139 15.83 42.37 -26.26
CA ALA A 139 16.51 41.09 -26.07
C ALA A 139 16.37 40.59 -24.61
N LEU A 140 16.64 41.46 -23.64
CA LEU A 140 16.70 41.07 -22.22
C LEU A 140 15.30 40.79 -21.64
N SER A 141 14.30 41.60 -22.02
CA SER A 141 12.87 41.41 -21.71
C SER A 141 12.30 40.08 -22.26
N ARG A 142 12.96 39.45 -23.25
CA ARG A 142 12.57 38.13 -23.77
C ARG A 142 13.34 36.98 -23.13
N VAL A 143 14.66 37.11 -23.02
CA VAL A 143 15.53 36.01 -22.55
C VAL A 143 15.38 35.76 -21.06
N VAL A 144 15.34 36.82 -20.23
CA VAL A 144 15.35 36.65 -18.77
C VAL A 144 14.05 36.03 -18.24
N PRO A 145 12.83 36.44 -18.66
CA PRO A 145 11.60 35.77 -18.23
C PRO A 145 11.51 34.32 -18.71
N LEU A 146 11.95 34.00 -19.94
CA LEU A 146 12.00 32.61 -20.41
C LEU A 146 12.95 31.74 -19.58
N PHE A 147 14.10 32.29 -19.16
CA PHE A 147 15.07 31.57 -18.34
C PHE A 147 14.60 31.38 -16.88
N SER A 148 14.07 32.42 -16.23
CA SER A 148 13.55 32.30 -14.86
C SER A 148 12.34 31.36 -14.79
N SER A 149 11.44 31.45 -15.78
CA SER A 149 10.32 30.52 -15.99
C SER A 149 10.81 29.06 -16.10
N PHE A 150 11.85 28.80 -16.90
CA PHE A 150 12.46 27.47 -17.02
C PHE A 150 13.07 26.95 -15.71
N VAL A 151 13.81 27.80 -14.99
CA VAL A 151 14.45 27.42 -13.71
C VAL A 151 13.41 27.07 -12.65
N LEU A 152 12.40 27.94 -12.46
CA LEU A 152 11.34 27.75 -11.47
C LEU A 152 10.48 26.51 -11.77
N CYS A 153 10.14 26.27 -13.04
CA CYS A 153 9.46 25.04 -13.47
C CYS A 153 10.31 23.79 -13.26
N THR A 154 11.62 23.86 -13.55
CA THR A 154 12.52 22.71 -13.37
C THR A 154 12.66 22.36 -11.88
N PHE A 155 12.68 23.37 -11.00
CA PHE A 155 12.69 23.18 -9.56
C PHE A 155 11.41 22.49 -9.06
N LEU A 156 10.23 23.04 -9.37
CA LEU A 156 8.94 22.46 -8.98
C LEU A 156 8.76 21.04 -9.56
N ALA A 157 9.07 20.83 -10.84
CA ALA A 157 8.90 19.54 -11.49
C ALA A 157 9.89 18.46 -11.02
N LYS A 158 11.12 18.81 -10.62
CA LYS A 158 12.18 17.82 -10.33
C LYS A 158 12.82 17.91 -8.94
N ALA A 159 13.06 19.09 -8.38
CA ALA A 159 13.72 19.20 -7.07
C ALA A 159 12.81 18.67 -5.95
N VAL A 160 11.52 18.99 -5.98
CA VAL A 160 10.50 18.53 -5.02
C VAL A 160 10.41 17.00 -5.01
N HIS A 161 10.18 16.38 -6.17
CA HIS A 161 10.18 14.92 -6.30
C HIS A 161 11.54 14.29 -5.96
N GLY A 162 12.66 14.95 -6.27
CA GLY A 162 13.99 14.51 -5.89
C GLY A 162 14.22 14.53 -4.37
N ILE A 163 13.66 15.50 -3.65
CA ILE A 163 13.70 15.57 -2.17
C ILE A 163 12.82 14.49 -1.55
N LEU A 164 11.65 14.18 -2.13
CA LEU A 164 10.81 13.05 -1.71
C LEU A 164 11.55 11.71 -1.91
N VAL A 165 12.09 11.45 -3.11
CA VAL A 165 12.88 10.23 -3.37
C VAL A 165 14.12 10.16 -2.46
N LYS A 166 14.83 11.28 -2.24
CA LYS A 166 15.94 11.34 -1.26
C LYS A 166 15.48 11.05 0.17
N SER A 167 14.28 11.47 0.55
CA SER A 167 13.70 11.17 1.86
C SER A 167 13.34 9.70 2.04
N TYR A 168 13.45 8.89 0.98
CA TYR A 168 13.16 7.47 0.95
C TYR A 168 14.34 6.61 0.45
N THR A 169 15.56 7.16 0.28
CA THR A 169 16.72 6.34 -0.13
C THR A 169 17.00 5.21 0.86
N TYR A 170 16.82 5.48 2.15
CA TYR A 170 16.97 4.47 3.21
C TYR A 170 16.03 3.27 3.06
N MET A 171 14.92 3.39 2.33
CA MET A 171 13.97 2.28 2.14
C MET A 171 14.52 1.19 1.22
N PHE A 172 15.39 1.55 0.28
CA PHE A 172 15.99 0.60 -0.66
C PHE A 172 17.08 -0.26 0.01
N ASP A 173 17.54 0.16 1.20
CA ASP A 173 18.48 -0.58 2.06
C ASP A 173 17.76 -1.37 3.19
N ILE A 174 16.42 -1.32 3.27
CA ILE A 174 15.63 -2.07 4.26
C ILE A 174 15.35 -3.49 3.76
N ASP A 175 15.57 -4.48 4.63
CA ASP A 175 15.18 -5.87 4.41
C ASP A 175 13.70 -6.03 4.06
N HIS A 176 13.39 -6.93 3.12
CA HIS A 176 12.04 -7.12 2.60
C HIS A 176 10.99 -7.49 3.67
N ALA A 177 11.36 -8.27 4.70
CA ALA A 177 10.45 -8.62 5.78
C ALA A 177 10.22 -7.43 6.73
N VAL A 178 11.25 -6.62 7.00
CA VAL A 178 11.12 -5.38 7.79
C VAL A 178 10.27 -4.34 7.05
N PHE A 179 10.43 -4.20 5.74
CA PHE A 179 9.58 -3.34 4.90
C PHE A 179 8.13 -3.83 4.90
N ALA A 180 7.90 -5.13 4.66
CA ALA A 180 6.56 -5.72 4.69
C ALA A 180 5.89 -5.57 6.07
N ALA A 181 6.64 -5.72 7.16
CA ALA A 181 6.13 -5.48 8.51
C ALA A 181 5.64 -4.04 8.69
N LYS A 182 6.41 -3.03 8.26
CA LYS A 182 5.94 -1.63 8.30
C LYS A 182 4.71 -1.40 7.41
N MET A 183 4.64 -2.04 6.24
CA MET A 183 3.48 -1.98 5.35
C MET A 183 2.20 -2.62 5.92
N ILE A 184 2.31 -3.51 6.92
CA ILE A 184 1.18 -4.19 7.54
C ILE A 184 0.79 -3.57 8.88
N TYR A 185 1.75 -3.19 9.73
CA TYR A 185 1.49 -2.81 11.12
C TYR A 185 1.66 -1.31 11.44
N ASP A 186 2.34 -0.52 10.60
CA ASP A 186 2.58 0.92 10.85
C ASP A 186 1.64 1.81 9.99
N PRO A 187 0.48 2.23 10.52
CA PRO A 187 -0.45 3.10 9.80
C PRO A 187 0.12 4.49 9.56
N THR A 188 1.11 4.96 10.33
CA THR A 188 1.76 6.26 10.11
C THR A 188 2.68 6.17 8.89
N PHE A 189 3.46 5.11 8.78
CA PHE A 189 4.29 4.82 7.61
C PHE A 189 3.46 4.68 6.33
N VAL A 190 2.39 3.88 6.37
CA VAL A 190 1.54 3.68 5.17
C VAL A 190 0.74 4.95 4.83
N SER A 191 0.19 5.67 5.82
CA SER A 191 -0.53 6.94 5.57
C SER A 191 0.36 8.08 5.10
N ILE A 192 1.70 8.00 5.24
CA ILE A 192 2.62 8.96 4.61
C ILE A 192 3.07 8.43 3.23
N LEU A 193 3.46 7.16 3.14
CA LEU A 193 4.03 6.57 1.93
C LEU A 193 3.03 6.47 0.77
N VAL A 194 1.77 6.12 1.06
CA VAL A 194 0.70 6.00 0.05
C VAL A 194 0.42 7.33 -0.65
N PRO A 195 0.09 8.43 0.06
CA PRO A 195 -0.08 9.71 -0.58
C PRO A 195 1.22 10.27 -1.17
N GLU A 196 2.39 10.14 -0.53
CA GLU A 196 3.63 10.70 -1.10
C GLU A 196 4.04 10.00 -2.42
N ASN A 197 3.81 8.69 -2.55
CA ASN A 197 3.98 8.01 -3.83
C ASN A 197 2.83 8.33 -4.82
N ARG A 198 1.58 8.49 -4.36
CA ARG A 198 0.49 9.05 -5.19
C ARG A 198 0.78 10.50 -5.62
N MET A 199 1.65 11.28 -4.96
CA MET A 199 2.11 12.58 -5.50
C MET A 199 2.85 12.39 -6.83
N MET A 200 3.55 11.27 -6.99
CA MET A 200 4.20 10.90 -8.26
C MET A 200 3.18 10.42 -9.32
N PHE A 201 1.90 10.20 -8.93
CA PHE A 201 0.78 9.61 -9.69
C PHE A 201 -0.61 10.23 -9.29
N ALA A 202 -0.82 11.52 -9.58
CA ALA A 202 -1.75 12.47 -8.90
C ALA A 202 -3.31 12.29 -8.95
N THR A 203 -4.05 12.74 -7.87
CA THR A 203 -5.41 13.42 -7.86
C THR A 203 -6.08 13.75 -6.46
N THR A 204 -6.42 15.03 -6.11
CA THR A 204 -7.65 15.67 -5.43
C THR A 204 -8.25 15.20 -4.04
N SER A 205 -8.96 15.95 -3.14
CA SER A 205 -9.56 17.34 -2.98
C SER A 205 -9.93 17.72 -1.47
N ARG A 206 -9.89 19.01 -1.01
CA ARG A 206 -9.70 19.50 0.43
C ARG A 206 -10.98 19.86 1.19
N HIS A 207 -11.00 19.74 2.52
CA HIS A 207 -11.15 20.93 3.41
C HIS A 207 -10.47 20.83 4.81
N LYS A 208 -11.11 21.21 5.94
CA LYS A 208 -10.41 21.72 7.15
C LYS A 208 -10.73 20.99 8.48
N VAL A 209 -9.75 21.04 9.41
CA VAL A 209 -9.76 20.65 10.84
C VAL A 209 -9.83 19.14 11.11
N ALA A 210 -8.85 18.62 11.86
CA ALA A 210 -8.80 17.20 12.23
C ALA A 210 -9.80 16.86 13.35
N PRO A 211 -10.51 15.72 13.29
CA PRO A 211 -11.04 15.09 14.50
C PRO A 211 -9.91 14.46 15.32
N LEU A 212 -10.16 14.29 16.62
CA LEU A 212 -9.26 13.63 17.55
C LEU A 212 -8.99 12.18 17.07
N GLY A 213 -7.72 11.78 17.02
CA GLY A 213 -7.29 10.48 16.50
C GLY A 213 -6.97 10.43 15.00
N CYS A 214 -7.15 11.52 14.24
CA CYS A 214 -6.74 11.55 12.83
C CYS A 214 -5.21 11.72 12.66
N PHE A 215 -4.54 10.70 12.09
CA PHE A 215 -3.17 10.82 11.60
C PHE A 215 -3.14 11.64 10.31
N ARG A 216 -2.45 12.79 10.38
CA ARG A 216 -2.12 13.73 9.29
C ARG A 216 -3.33 14.16 8.44
N VAL A 217 -3.90 15.32 8.79
CA VAL A 217 -4.80 16.05 7.89
C VAL A 217 -4.07 16.39 6.60
N THR A 218 -4.74 16.21 5.47
CA THR A 218 -4.25 16.65 4.16
C THR A 218 -4.99 17.88 3.65
N HIS A 219 -4.36 18.66 2.77
CA HIS A 219 -4.84 19.98 2.41
C HIS A 219 -4.82 20.39 0.89
N PRO A 220 -5.62 19.82 -0.03
CA PRO A 220 -5.82 20.24 -1.47
C PRO A 220 -6.46 21.66 -1.77
N TRP A 221 -7.72 21.80 -2.30
CA TRP A 221 -8.73 22.91 -2.19
C TRP A 221 -10.19 22.37 -2.41
N PHE A 222 -11.22 23.21 -2.17
CA PHE A 222 -12.62 23.22 -2.72
C PHE A 222 -13.74 22.23 -2.28
N THR A 223 -13.62 21.41 -1.22
CA THR A 223 -14.78 20.72 -0.59
C THR A 223 -15.15 21.39 0.76
N SER A 224 -15.98 20.74 1.58
CA SER A 224 -16.31 21.18 2.96
C SER A 224 -15.82 20.20 4.05
N ASN A 225 -15.32 19.02 3.65
CA ASN A 225 -15.15 17.86 4.53
C ASN A 225 -13.73 17.73 5.07
N VAL A 226 -13.52 16.83 6.04
CA VAL A 226 -12.19 16.59 6.63
C VAL A 226 -11.43 15.51 5.88
N SER A 227 -10.34 15.90 5.21
CA SER A 227 -9.45 14.98 4.52
C SER A 227 -8.49 14.27 5.49
N CYS A 228 -8.98 13.23 6.18
CA CYS A 228 -8.18 12.35 7.03
C CYS A 228 -7.64 11.15 6.24
N LEU A 229 -6.36 10.80 6.41
CA LEU A 229 -5.72 9.66 5.74
C LEU A 229 -5.78 8.37 6.55
N GLY A 230 -5.52 8.46 7.86
CA GLY A 230 -5.61 7.36 8.81
C GLY A 230 -6.35 7.81 10.06
N LEU A 231 -7.37 7.10 10.50
CA LEU A 231 -8.11 7.40 11.73
C LEU A 231 -7.84 6.32 12.77
N VAL A 232 -7.43 6.73 13.96
CA VAL A 232 -7.43 5.89 15.17
C VAL A 232 -8.59 6.34 16.06
N TYR A 233 -9.63 5.52 16.11
CA TYR A 233 -10.67 5.67 17.12
C TYR A 233 -10.22 4.95 18.39
N ASP A 234 -9.50 5.68 19.25
CA ASP A 234 -9.11 5.17 20.56
C ASP A 234 -10.21 5.44 21.59
N CYS A 235 -10.85 4.38 22.04
CA CYS A 235 -11.98 4.45 22.97
C CYS A 235 -11.61 5.00 24.36
N ALA A 236 -10.37 4.78 24.83
CA ALA A 236 -9.91 5.29 26.12
C ALA A 236 -9.64 6.80 26.06
N ILE A 237 -9.09 7.29 24.95
CA ILE A 237 -8.89 8.73 24.71
C ILE A 237 -10.22 9.46 24.44
N GLN A 238 -11.15 8.84 23.71
CA GLN A 238 -12.47 9.42 23.42
C GLN A 238 -13.44 9.36 24.63
N GLY A 239 -13.12 8.58 25.68
CA GLY A 239 -13.97 8.41 26.86
C GLY A 239 -15.24 7.58 26.61
N THR A 240 -15.23 6.73 25.58
CA THR A 240 -16.40 5.98 25.07
C THR A 240 -16.13 4.48 25.04
N PRO A 241 -17.09 3.58 25.38
CA PRO A 241 -16.86 2.14 25.35
C PRO A 241 -16.76 1.55 23.92
N SER A 242 -17.28 2.28 22.93
CA SER A 242 -17.27 1.97 21.50
C SER A 242 -17.46 3.25 20.70
N PRO A 243 -16.94 3.35 19.45
CA PRO A 243 -17.49 4.27 18.45
C PRO A 243 -18.99 4.05 18.21
N THR A 244 -19.65 5.09 17.69
CA THR A 244 -21.03 5.05 17.17
C THR A 244 -21.07 5.65 15.76
N ASN A 245 -22.17 5.49 15.02
CA ASN A 245 -22.31 6.10 13.69
C ASN A 245 -22.34 7.64 13.78
N GLU A 246 -23.06 8.19 14.76
CA GLU A 246 -23.22 9.63 14.98
C GLU A 246 -21.87 10.30 15.28
N ALA A 247 -20.93 9.58 15.92
CA ALA A 247 -19.56 10.05 16.11
C ALA A 247 -18.83 10.22 14.77
N PHE A 248 -18.94 9.26 13.84
CA PHE A 248 -18.35 9.34 12.50
C PHE A 248 -19.01 10.45 11.65
N ASP A 249 -20.33 10.59 11.71
CA ASP A 249 -21.07 11.67 11.05
C ASP A 249 -20.64 13.06 11.59
N THR A 250 -20.45 13.17 12.90
CA THR A 250 -19.97 14.40 13.57
C THR A 250 -18.55 14.77 13.15
N MET A 251 -17.68 13.78 12.90
CA MET A 251 -16.31 14.00 12.40
C MET A 251 -16.25 14.52 10.95
N LYS A 252 -17.33 14.40 10.16
CA LYS A 252 -17.45 14.89 8.77
C LYS A 252 -16.25 14.52 7.89
N LEU A 253 -15.81 13.27 8.03
CA LEU A 253 -14.70 12.68 7.31
C LEU A 253 -15.01 12.63 5.80
N GLU A 254 -14.03 12.93 4.96
CA GLU A 254 -14.18 12.76 3.52
C GLU A 254 -14.07 11.28 3.15
N SER A 255 -15.20 10.71 2.72
CA SER A 255 -15.40 9.33 2.25
C SER A 255 -14.22 8.74 1.46
N LYS A 256 -13.61 9.54 0.57
CA LYS A 256 -12.58 9.09 -0.38
C LYS A 256 -11.13 9.26 0.11
N THR A 257 -10.88 9.93 1.23
CA THR A 257 -9.49 10.13 1.73
C THR A 257 -9.06 9.11 2.77
N LEU A 258 -10.01 8.50 3.49
CA LEU A 258 -9.71 7.58 4.58
C LEU A 258 -9.15 6.26 4.02
N GLY A 259 -7.85 6.06 4.20
CA GLY A 259 -7.11 4.88 3.75
C GLY A 259 -6.85 3.86 4.86
N SER A 260 -6.69 4.30 6.11
CA SER A 260 -6.54 3.40 7.26
C SER A 260 -7.55 3.72 8.35
N LEU A 261 -8.17 2.69 8.92
CA LEU A 261 -9.11 2.81 10.03
C LEU A 261 -8.72 1.84 11.15
N SER A 262 -8.42 2.38 12.33
CA SER A 262 -7.96 1.62 13.50
C SER A 262 -8.92 1.82 14.67
N PHE A 263 -9.29 0.75 15.35
CA PHE A 263 -10.06 0.79 16.60
C PHE A 263 -9.18 0.28 17.75
N THR A 264 -8.96 1.10 18.77
CA THR A 264 -7.99 0.81 19.85
C THR A 264 -8.62 1.01 21.23
N HIS A 265 -8.21 0.16 22.18
CA HIS A 265 -8.61 0.25 23.60
C HIS A 265 -10.13 0.26 23.85
N CYS A 266 -10.92 -0.35 22.96
CA CYS A 266 -12.38 -0.38 23.04
C CYS A 266 -12.88 -1.56 23.88
N PRO A 267 -13.45 -1.34 25.09
CA PRO A 267 -13.88 -2.42 25.99
C PRO A 267 -15.17 -3.12 25.56
N ALA A 268 -15.94 -2.56 24.61
CA ALA A 268 -17.14 -3.18 24.05
C ALA A 268 -17.36 -2.76 22.59
N LEU A 269 -16.34 -2.92 21.74
CA LEU A 269 -16.32 -2.47 20.35
C LEU A 269 -17.49 -3.03 19.53
N ILE A 270 -18.34 -2.12 19.06
CA ILE A 270 -19.31 -2.32 17.99
C ILE A 270 -18.72 -1.65 16.75
N VAL A 271 -18.39 -2.42 15.70
CA VAL A 271 -17.88 -1.81 14.46
C VAL A 271 -19.03 -1.07 13.77
N PRO A 272 -18.92 0.27 13.56
CA PRO A 272 -20.03 1.08 13.07
C PRO A 272 -20.29 0.79 11.59
N SER A 273 -21.57 0.77 11.19
CA SER A 273 -21.98 0.62 9.79
C SER A 273 -21.46 1.76 8.90
N ALA A 274 -21.14 2.93 9.49
CA ALA A 274 -20.43 4.02 8.84
C ALA A 274 -19.14 3.59 8.11
N ILE A 275 -18.51 2.47 8.47
CA ILE A 275 -17.33 1.92 7.77
C ILE A 275 -17.58 1.73 6.25
N GLN A 276 -18.80 1.35 5.85
CA GLN A 276 -19.17 1.14 4.45
C GLN A 276 -19.21 2.44 3.62
N SER A 277 -19.13 3.61 4.26
CA SER A 277 -19.07 4.90 3.56
C SER A 277 -17.67 5.29 3.05
N PHE A 278 -16.63 4.49 3.35
CA PHE A 278 -15.23 4.81 3.06
C PHE A 278 -14.60 3.83 2.04
N PRO A 279 -14.87 3.98 0.73
CA PRO A 279 -14.50 2.98 -0.27
C PRO A 279 -13.00 2.81 -0.50
N ASN A 280 -12.21 3.83 -0.14
CA ASN A 280 -10.77 3.90 -0.37
C ASN A 280 -9.94 3.34 0.81
N ILE A 281 -10.55 2.73 1.84
CA ILE A 281 -9.83 2.07 2.94
C ILE A 281 -8.98 0.92 2.39
N TYR A 282 -7.66 1.00 2.60
CA TYR A 282 -6.69 -0.07 2.34
C TYR A 282 -6.39 -0.91 3.58
N SER A 283 -6.52 -0.40 4.81
CA SER A 283 -6.36 -1.21 6.03
C SER A 283 -7.37 -0.95 7.15
N VAL A 284 -7.82 -2.04 7.78
CA VAL A 284 -8.65 -2.03 8.99
C VAL A 284 -7.93 -2.76 10.12
N HIS A 285 -7.60 -2.04 11.19
CA HIS A 285 -6.91 -2.58 12.37
C HIS A 285 -7.83 -2.56 13.60
N ILE A 286 -7.74 -3.61 14.42
CA ILE A 286 -8.34 -3.63 15.77
C ILE A 286 -7.25 -4.07 16.75
N PHE A 287 -6.96 -3.26 17.76
CA PHE A 287 -5.91 -3.52 18.74
C PHE A 287 -6.42 -3.42 20.18
N ASN A 288 -5.98 -4.36 21.03
CA ASN A 288 -6.18 -4.34 22.49
C ASN A 288 -7.63 -3.99 22.90
N SER A 289 -8.59 -4.73 22.34
CA SER A 289 -10.02 -4.40 22.38
C SER A 289 -10.89 -5.64 22.59
N THR A 290 -12.14 -5.46 23.00
CA THR A 290 -13.13 -6.54 23.07
C THR A 290 -14.21 -6.27 22.03
N LEU A 291 -14.30 -7.13 21.01
CA LEU A 291 -15.31 -7.02 19.97
C LEU A 291 -16.64 -7.56 20.51
N TYR A 292 -17.57 -6.64 20.77
CA TYR A 292 -18.93 -6.98 21.13
C TYR A 292 -19.74 -7.40 19.90
N SER A 293 -19.61 -6.67 18.78
CA SER A 293 -20.24 -7.07 17.52
C SER A 293 -19.60 -6.43 16.29
N TRP A 294 -19.59 -7.17 15.18
CA TRP A 294 -19.26 -6.69 13.84
C TRP A 294 -20.25 -7.29 12.86
N GLY A 295 -21.41 -6.64 12.72
CA GLY A 295 -22.52 -7.14 11.91
C GLY A 295 -22.31 -7.00 10.40
N SER A 296 -23.19 -7.64 9.64
CA SER A 296 -23.21 -7.58 8.17
C SER A 296 -23.45 -6.16 7.61
N SER A 297 -24.11 -5.28 8.37
CA SER A 297 -24.24 -3.84 8.09
C SER A 297 -22.94 -3.04 8.20
N ALA A 298 -21.87 -3.65 8.72
CA ALA A 298 -20.51 -3.11 8.76
C ALA A 298 -19.52 -4.03 8.00
N ALA A 299 -20.02 -4.85 7.06
CA ALA A 299 -19.22 -5.83 6.36
C ALA A 299 -18.24 -5.22 5.36
N LEU A 300 -17.02 -5.78 5.33
CA LEU A 300 -15.95 -5.41 4.40
C LEU A 300 -16.13 -6.11 3.04
N VAL A 301 -17.23 -5.78 2.35
CA VAL A 301 -17.60 -6.33 1.03
C VAL A 301 -16.84 -5.69 -0.13
N GLU A 302 -16.64 -6.48 -1.20
CA GLU A 302 -16.11 -6.05 -2.50
C GLU A 302 -16.85 -4.82 -3.05
N ASP A 303 -18.18 -4.78 -2.96
CA ASP A 303 -19.02 -3.72 -3.54
C ASP A 303 -18.79 -2.34 -2.92
N HIS A 304 -18.24 -2.28 -1.71
CA HIS A 304 -17.99 -1.04 -0.97
C HIS A 304 -16.51 -0.72 -0.82
N HIS A 305 -15.63 -1.71 -0.60
CA HIS A 305 -14.22 -1.47 -0.21
C HIS A 305 -13.24 -1.95 -1.28
N HIS A 306 -13.35 -1.41 -2.51
CA HIS A 306 -12.58 -1.87 -3.67
C HIS A 306 -11.05 -1.88 -3.46
N HIS A 307 -10.51 -1.03 -2.58
CA HIS A 307 -9.07 -0.88 -2.33
C HIS A 307 -8.57 -1.56 -1.04
N LEU A 308 -9.40 -2.34 -0.35
CA LEU A 308 -9.02 -3.03 0.89
C LEU A 308 -7.91 -4.07 0.64
N VAL A 309 -6.83 -3.96 1.40
CA VAL A 309 -5.59 -4.71 1.19
C VAL A 309 -5.18 -5.52 2.43
N SER A 310 -5.43 -4.99 3.64
CA SER A 310 -5.07 -5.62 4.92
C SER A 310 -6.15 -5.49 5.99
N VAL A 311 -6.42 -6.57 6.73
CA VAL A 311 -7.26 -6.56 7.94
C VAL A 311 -6.52 -7.27 9.06
N VAL A 312 -6.34 -6.61 10.20
CA VAL A 312 -5.47 -7.10 11.29
C VAL A 312 -6.12 -6.89 12.65
N LEU A 313 -6.36 -7.98 13.38
CA LEU A 313 -6.90 -8.00 14.74
C LEU A 313 -5.83 -8.52 15.70
N ILE A 314 -5.31 -7.69 16.60
CA ILE A 314 -4.29 -8.11 17.60
C ILE A 314 -4.77 -7.83 19.03
N TYR A 315 -4.64 -8.82 19.93
CA TYR A 315 -5.18 -8.75 21.29
C TYR A 315 -6.68 -8.39 21.30
N VAL A 316 -7.45 -9.05 20.43
CA VAL A 316 -8.90 -8.84 20.34
C VAL A 316 -9.64 -10.00 21.01
N LYS A 317 -10.46 -9.69 22.00
CA LYS A 317 -11.42 -10.65 22.56
C LYS A 317 -12.64 -10.74 21.65
N LEU A 318 -12.99 -11.96 21.26
CA LEU A 318 -14.02 -12.31 20.29
C LEU A 318 -14.95 -13.37 20.90
N ALA A 319 -16.27 -13.22 20.74
CA ALA A 319 -17.24 -14.25 21.13
C ALA A 319 -17.53 -15.27 20.01
N ALA A 320 -17.31 -14.87 18.76
CA ALA A 320 -17.49 -15.66 17.54
C ALA A 320 -16.63 -15.07 16.41
N PHE A 321 -16.64 -15.69 15.23
CA PHE A 321 -16.04 -15.08 14.04
C PHE A 321 -16.85 -13.83 13.60
N PRO A 322 -16.22 -12.74 13.15
CA PRO A 322 -16.95 -11.52 12.74
C PRO A 322 -17.81 -11.71 11.48
N GLU A 323 -19.13 -11.54 11.59
CA GLU A 323 -20.07 -11.57 10.43
C GLU A 323 -19.69 -10.55 9.34
N GLY A 324 -19.14 -9.39 9.74
CA GLY A 324 -18.59 -8.40 8.81
C GLY A 324 -17.43 -8.90 7.92
N LEU A 325 -16.86 -10.06 8.24
CA LEU A 325 -15.84 -10.77 7.46
C LEU A 325 -16.37 -12.07 6.82
N MET A 326 -17.65 -12.41 7.01
CA MET A 326 -18.33 -13.58 6.41
C MET A 326 -19.10 -13.19 5.14
N SER A 327 -18.51 -12.35 4.31
CA SER A 327 -19.08 -11.83 3.07
C SER A 327 -18.08 -11.93 1.92
N LYS A 328 -18.47 -11.54 0.70
CA LYS A 328 -17.57 -11.56 -0.47
C LYS A 328 -16.50 -10.47 -0.30
N LEU A 329 -15.35 -10.85 0.25
CA LEU A 329 -14.25 -9.94 0.53
C LEU A 329 -13.61 -9.43 -0.77
N PRO A 330 -13.14 -8.16 -0.83
CA PRO A 330 -12.48 -7.58 -2.00
C PRO A 330 -11.37 -8.46 -2.61
N PRO A 331 -11.21 -8.51 -3.94
CA PRO A 331 -10.15 -9.27 -4.61
C PRO A 331 -8.74 -8.68 -4.39
N THR A 332 -8.69 -7.44 -3.90
CA THR A 332 -7.52 -6.67 -3.46
C THR A 332 -6.99 -7.09 -2.08
N LEU A 333 -7.80 -7.79 -1.27
CA LEU A 333 -7.39 -8.22 0.07
C LEU A 333 -6.32 -9.32 -0.02
N VAL A 334 -5.12 -9.05 0.50
CA VAL A 334 -4.01 -10.01 0.52
C VAL A 334 -3.61 -10.47 1.91
N ASN A 335 -4.03 -9.76 2.97
CA ASN A 335 -3.63 -10.05 4.34
C ASN A 335 -4.84 -9.99 5.28
N LEU A 336 -5.17 -11.11 5.92
CA LEU A 336 -6.16 -11.19 6.98
C LEU A 336 -5.54 -11.89 8.19
N GLN A 337 -5.44 -11.20 9.32
CA GLN A 337 -4.77 -11.72 10.51
C GLN A 337 -5.60 -11.56 11.78
N PHE A 338 -5.65 -12.63 12.56
CA PHE A 338 -6.13 -12.70 13.93
C PHE A 338 -4.94 -13.16 14.78
N PHE A 339 -4.28 -12.25 15.50
CA PHE A 339 -3.09 -12.53 16.30
C PHE A 339 -3.38 -12.36 17.79
N ALA A 340 -3.12 -13.38 18.60
CA ALA A 340 -3.43 -13.39 20.04
C ALA A 340 -4.90 -12.99 20.33
N THR A 341 -5.84 -13.60 19.60
CA THR A 341 -7.29 -13.36 19.74
C THR A 341 -8.00 -14.52 20.45
N SER A 342 -9.12 -14.24 21.13
CA SER A 342 -9.94 -15.29 21.75
C SER A 342 -10.95 -15.92 20.77
N LEU A 343 -10.60 -16.07 19.49
CA LEU A 343 -11.46 -16.71 18.50
C LEU A 343 -11.74 -18.17 18.91
N PRO A 344 -12.99 -18.59 19.17
CA PRO A 344 -13.27 -19.95 19.64
C PRO A 344 -13.25 -20.99 18.52
N SER A 345 -13.58 -20.61 17.30
CA SER A 345 -13.59 -21.47 16.12
C SER A 345 -13.52 -20.65 14.82
N VAL A 346 -13.06 -21.29 13.75
CA VAL A 346 -13.13 -20.79 12.37
C VAL A 346 -14.39 -21.39 11.72
N PRO A 347 -15.24 -20.61 11.01
CA PRO A 347 -16.37 -21.16 10.26
C PRO A 347 -15.92 -22.03 9.07
N SER A 348 -16.68 -23.09 8.77
CA SER A 348 -16.40 -23.98 7.63
C SER A 348 -16.77 -23.38 6.27
N ASP A 349 -17.67 -22.40 6.21
CA ASP A 349 -18.19 -21.85 4.95
C ASP A 349 -17.34 -20.72 4.35
N LEU A 350 -16.36 -20.18 5.09
CA LEU A 350 -15.55 -19.01 4.71
C LEU A 350 -15.02 -19.06 3.27
N GLY A 351 -14.52 -20.21 2.81
CA GLY A 351 -13.99 -20.36 1.45
C GLY A 351 -15.01 -20.11 0.34
N THR A 352 -16.30 -20.39 0.61
CA THR A 352 -17.41 -20.08 -0.30
C THR A 352 -17.88 -18.63 -0.12
N ARG A 353 -18.00 -18.16 1.13
CA ARG A 353 -18.46 -16.81 1.49
C ARG A 353 -17.54 -15.72 0.93
N TRP A 354 -16.23 -15.93 0.95
CA TRP A 354 -15.21 -14.98 0.45
C TRP A 354 -15.14 -14.85 -1.07
N GLY A 355 -15.90 -15.66 -1.81
CA GLY A 355 -15.99 -15.64 -3.27
C GLY A 355 -15.35 -16.86 -3.93
N VAL A 356 -16.19 -17.77 -4.44
CA VAL A 356 -15.76 -18.93 -5.24
C VAL A 356 -14.95 -18.46 -6.46
N GLY A 357 -13.76 -19.01 -6.66
CA GLY A 357 -12.88 -18.66 -7.78
C GLY A 357 -12.13 -17.33 -7.65
N ARG A 358 -12.10 -16.71 -6.47
CA ARG A 358 -11.29 -15.49 -6.21
C ARG A 358 -9.79 -15.72 -6.40
N ASN A 359 -9.06 -14.62 -6.60
CA ASN A 359 -7.60 -14.61 -6.42
C ASN A 359 -7.24 -15.00 -4.97
N PRO A 360 -6.26 -15.91 -4.75
CA PRO A 360 -5.85 -16.32 -3.42
C PRO A 360 -5.30 -15.16 -2.56
N ILE A 361 -5.79 -15.06 -1.33
CA ILE A 361 -5.30 -14.12 -0.32
C ILE A 361 -3.85 -14.51 0.04
N SER A 362 -2.89 -13.58 -0.02
CA SER A 362 -1.47 -13.93 0.19
C SER A 362 -1.18 -14.53 1.58
N ARG A 363 -1.81 -14.04 2.65
CA ARG A 363 -1.75 -14.63 4.00
C ARG A 363 -3.10 -14.56 4.71
N VAL A 364 -3.52 -15.69 5.26
CA VAL A 364 -4.55 -15.77 6.30
C VAL A 364 -3.92 -16.38 7.55
N GLY A 365 -3.96 -15.65 8.65
CA GLY A 365 -3.39 -16.07 9.93
C GLY A 365 -4.41 -16.09 11.06
N PHE A 366 -4.50 -17.22 11.76
CA PHE A 366 -5.16 -17.36 13.06
C PHE A 366 -4.10 -17.79 14.07
N GLU A 367 -3.33 -16.82 14.58
CA GLU A 367 -2.04 -17.05 15.24
C GLU A 367 -2.11 -16.71 16.74
N TYR A 368 -1.42 -17.50 17.57
CA TYR A 368 -1.33 -17.36 19.03
C TYR A 368 -2.69 -17.25 19.76
N GLY A 369 -3.75 -17.80 19.17
CA GLY A 369 -5.11 -17.78 19.68
C GLY A 369 -5.44 -18.97 20.59
N MET A 370 -6.74 -19.24 20.76
CA MET A 370 -7.24 -20.31 21.62
C MET A 370 -7.83 -21.51 20.87
N LEU A 371 -7.49 -21.69 19.59
CA LEU A 371 -8.09 -22.73 18.75
C LEU A 371 -7.60 -24.14 19.16
N THR A 372 -8.53 -25.06 19.39
CA THR A 372 -8.26 -26.47 19.74
C THR A 372 -8.62 -27.44 18.61
N THR A 373 -9.39 -26.96 17.61
CA THR A 373 -9.88 -27.71 16.45
C THR A 373 -10.17 -26.73 15.31
N ILE A 374 -10.07 -27.20 14.06
CA ILE A 374 -10.19 -26.41 12.82
C ILE A 374 -11.03 -27.23 11.81
N PRO A 375 -11.99 -26.66 11.07
CA PRO A 375 -12.72 -27.38 10.02
C PRO A 375 -11.83 -27.82 8.84
N ALA A 376 -12.21 -28.89 8.15
CA ALA A 376 -11.47 -29.41 6.99
C ALA A 376 -11.47 -28.42 5.80
N GLU A 377 -12.48 -27.55 5.75
CA GLU A 377 -12.68 -26.49 4.77
C GLU A 377 -11.70 -25.33 4.96
N THR A 378 -11.11 -25.16 6.16
CA THR A 378 -10.09 -24.13 6.40
C THR A 378 -8.81 -24.41 5.61
N PHE A 379 -8.47 -25.67 5.34
CA PHE A 379 -7.36 -26.06 4.46
C PHE A 379 -7.67 -25.91 2.96
N GLN A 380 -8.92 -25.59 2.62
CA GLN A 380 -9.42 -25.35 1.26
C GLN A 380 -9.67 -23.86 0.99
N LEU A 381 -9.29 -22.97 1.93
CA LEU A 381 -9.40 -21.52 1.72
C LEU A 381 -8.53 -21.08 0.52
N PRO A 382 -9.00 -20.15 -0.32
CA PRO A 382 -8.22 -19.60 -1.42
C PRO A 382 -7.12 -18.67 -0.87
N VAL A 383 -5.98 -19.27 -0.49
CA VAL A 383 -4.85 -18.58 0.14
C VAL A 383 -3.50 -19.05 -0.41
N LYS A 384 -2.48 -18.19 -0.36
CA LYS A 384 -1.08 -18.60 -0.63
C LYS A 384 -0.37 -19.11 0.63
N SER A 385 -0.75 -18.58 1.80
CA SER A 385 -0.21 -18.96 3.10
C SER A 385 -1.33 -19.03 4.13
N LEU A 386 -1.53 -20.22 4.71
CA LEU A 386 -2.38 -20.45 5.88
C LEU A 386 -1.50 -20.63 7.12
N SER A 387 -1.75 -19.82 8.14
CA SER A 387 -1.01 -19.89 9.40
C SER A 387 -1.97 -20.11 10.56
N LEU A 388 -1.68 -21.14 11.36
CA LEU A 388 -2.41 -21.54 12.57
C LEU A 388 -1.44 -21.62 13.76
N ALA A 389 -0.28 -20.95 13.68
CA ALA A 389 0.80 -21.04 14.65
C ALA A 389 0.37 -20.64 16.07
N GLY A 390 0.96 -21.25 17.10
CA GLY A 390 0.81 -20.86 18.51
C GLY A 390 -0.57 -21.14 19.14
N ASN A 391 -1.41 -21.98 18.54
CA ASN A 391 -2.70 -22.40 19.13
C ASN A 391 -2.54 -23.70 19.93
N TYR A 392 -3.67 -24.29 20.36
CA TYR A 392 -3.74 -25.51 21.16
C TYR A 392 -4.13 -26.73 20.33
N LEU A 393 -3.64 -26.83 19.09
CA LEU A 393 -3.91 -27.97 18.21
C LEU A 393 -3.05 -29.18 18.61
N TYR A 394 -3.67 -30.20 19.21
CA TYR A 394 -2.99 -31.44 19.65
C TYR A 394 -2.90 -32.51 18.55
N ALA A 395 -3.77 -32.45 17.54
CA ALA A 395 -3.77 -33.29 16.35
C ALA A 395 -4.53 -32.58 15.24
N ILE A 396 -4.32 -32.98 13.98
CA ILE A 396 -4.98 -32.36 12.82
C ILE A 396 -5.67 -33.42 11.94
N PRO A 397 -6.61 -34.21 12.50
CA PRO A 397 -7.29 -35.27 11.75
C PRO A 397 -8.03 -34.74 10.51
N GLN A 398 -8.44 -33.46 10.50
CA GLN A 398 -9.23 -32.85 9.44
C GLN A 398 -8.50 -32.77 8.09
N LEU A 399 -7.17 -32.92 8.06
CA LEU A 399 -6.41 -33.06 6.81
C LEU A 399 -6.82 -34.31 6.01
N SER A 400 -7.37 -35.37 6.65
CA SER A 400 -7.88 -36.55 5.94
C SER A 400 -9.26 -36.34 5.30
N ALA A 401 -9.95 -35.26 5.65
CA ALA A 401 -11.26 -34.86 5.12
C ALA A 401 -11.18 -33.68 4.13
N VAL A 402 -9.96 -33.25 3.75
CA VAL A 402 -9.75 -32.23 2.72
C VAL A 402 -10.15 -32.80 1.35
N ALA A 403 -10.84 -31.99 0.55
CA ALA A 403 -11.30 -32.41 -0.77
C ALA A 403 -10.14 -32.77 -1.71
N ALA A 404 -10.34 -33.82 -2.52
CA ALA A 404 -9.39 -34.26 -3.53
C ALA A 404 -8.97 -33.11 -4.47
N LYS A 405 -7.70 -33.14 -4.91
CA LYS A 405 -7.03 -32.12 -5.75
C LYS A 405 -6.85 -30.75 -5.11
N THR A 406 -7.04 -30.62 -3.80
CA THR A 406 -6.68 -29.39 -3.06
C THR A 406 -5.15 -29.24 -3.01
N TYR A 407 -4.66 -28.03 -3.33
CA TYR A 407 -3.25 -27.64 -3.17
C TYR A 407 -3.14 -26.46 -2.21
N LEU A 408 -2.40 -26.63 -1.11
CA LEU A 408 -2.16 -25.60 -0.11
C LEU A 408 -0.69 -25.12 -0.19
N PRO A 409 -0.38 -23.93 -0.73
CA PRO A 409 1.00 -23.58 -1.08
C PRO A 409 1.93 -23.38 0.13
N GLN A 410 1.39 -22.96 1.28
CA GLN A 410 2.09 -22.96 2.56
C GLN A 410 1.09 -23.19 3.72
N LEU A 411 1.48 -24.08 4.65
CA LEU A 411 0.80 -24.31 5.93
C LEU A 411 1.81 -24.15 7.08
N ILE A 412 1.51 -23.25 8.02
CA ILE A 412 2.31 -22.99 9.22
C ILE A 412 1.53 -23.43 10.47
N LEU A 413 2.13 -24.33 11.25
CA LEU A 413 1.57 -24.97 12.45
C LEU A 413 2.47 -24.79 13.69
N ASP A 414 3.52 -23.99 13.57
CA ASP A 414 4.56 -23.83 14.59
C ASP A 414 4.03 -23.50 15.99
N GLY A 415 4.69 -23.98 17.04
CA GLY A 415 4.32 -23.74 18.44
C GLY A 415 3.03 -24.43 18.91
N ASN A 416 2.31 -25.15 18.03
CA ASN A 416 1.17 -25.97 18.45
C ASN A 416 1.65 -27.28 19.12
N PRO A 417 0.94 -27.80 20.13
CA PRO A 417 1.28 -29.04 20.81
C PRO A 417 0.92 -30.30 20.01
N VAL A 418 1.01 -30.26 18.67
CA VAL A 418 0.64 -31.36 17.76
C VAL A 418 1.43 -32.61 18.14
N LEU A 419 0.74 -33.70 18.42
CA LEU A 419 1.32 -35.02 18.73
C LEU A 419 1.36 -35.91 17.49
N THR A 420 0.34 -35.83 16.63
CA THR A 420 0.18 -36.65 15.43
C THR A 420 -0.47 -35.89 14.26
N LEU A 421 -0.03 -36.25 13.05
CA LEU A 421 -0.74 -36.00 11.80
C LEU A 421 -1.58 -37.26 11.44
N PRO A 422 -2.65 -37.14 10.64
CA PRO A 422 -3.45 -38.31 10.25
C PRO A 422 -2.62 -39.29 9.42
N ALA A 423 -2.88 -40.59 9.60
CA ALA A 423 -2.13 -41.67 8.93
C ALA A 423 -2.30 -41.66 7.40
N THR A 424 -3.43 -41.17 6.90
CA THR A 424 -3.75 -41.03 5.47
C THR A 424 -4.47 -39.71 5.21
N VAL A 425 -4.34 -39.23 3.98
CA VAL A 425 -5.06 -38.10 3.38
C VAL A 425 -5.42 -38.48 1.93
N ASP A 426 -6.17 -37.65 1.20
CA ASP A 426 -6.48 -37.92 -0.20
C ASP A 426 -5.18 -38.03 -1.04
N PRO A 427 -5.02 -39.02 -1.94
CA PRO A 427 -3.80 -39.19 -2.74
C PRO A 427 -3.43 -37.99 -3.64
N THR A 428 -4.39 -37.10 -3.93
CA THR A 428 -4.21 -35.90 -4.76
C THR A 428 -4.23 -34.59 -3.96
N PHE A 429 -4.31 -34.64 -2.62
CA PHE A 429 -4.01 -33.50 -1.76
C PHE A 429 -2.50 -33.24 -1.74
N MET A 430 -2.09 -31.97 -1.88
CA MET A 430 -0.69 -31.57 -1.94
C MET A 430 -0.44 -30.32 -1.09
N ILE A 431 0.72 -30.24 -0.43
CA ILE A 431 1.19 -29.07 0.32
C ILE A 431 2.48 -28.56 -0.32
N GLY A 432 2.60 -27.25 -0.54
CA GLY A 432 3.84 -26.65 -1.05
C GLY A 432 4.94 -26.65 0.01
N ASN A 433 4.71 -25.91 1.09
CA ASN A 433 5.58 -25.82 2.26
C ASN A 433 4.81 -26.15 3.54
N LEU A 434 5.43 -26.90 4.44
CA LEU A 434 4.85 -27.28 5.74
C LEU A 434 5.83 -26.97 6.87
N CYS A 435 5.41 -26.11 7.79
CA CYS A 435 6.17 -25.75 8.99
C CYS A 435 5.41 -26.25 10.23
N ILE A 436 6.07 -27.03 11.10
CA ILE A 436 5.51 -27.54 12.36
C ILE A 436 6.58 -27.44 13.48
N GLU A 437 7.24 -26.29 13.54
CA GLU A 437 8.33 -26.03 14.49
C GLU A 437 7.83 -26.03 15.95
N GLY A 438 8.70 -26.35 16.92
CA GLY A 438 8.37 -26.34 18.35
C GLY A 438 7.27 -27.33 18.78
N SER A 439 6.91 -28.29 17.94
CA SER A 439 5.78 -29.20 18.14
C SER A 439 6.14 -30.50 18.85
N LYS A 440 5.12 -31.23 19.34
CA LYS A 440 5.30 -32.52 20.03
C LYS A 440 5.23 -33.73 19.09
N LEU A 441 5.28 -33.48 17.77
CA LEU A 441 5.15 -34.47 16.71
C LEU A 441 6.42 -35.33 16.69
N SER A 442 6.31 -36.61 17.03
CA SER A 442 7.47 -37.51 17.17
C SER A 442 7.73 -38.38 15.93
N THR A 443 6.73 -38.56 15.07
CA THR A 443 6.80 -39.36 13.83
C THR A 443 6.05 -38.67 12.70
N LEU A 444 6.47 -38.93 11.46
CA LEU A 444 5.83 -38.42 10.25
C LEU A 444 5.09 -39.56 9.54
N PRO A 445 3.82 -39.38 9.10
CA PRO A 445 3.15 -40.31 8.21
C PRO A 445 3.87 -40.42 6.86
N SER A 446 3.81 -41.59 6.21
CA SER A 446 4.49 -41.80 4.92
C SER A 446 4.04 -40.84 3.80
N TRP A 447 2.80 -40.33 3.85
CA TRP A 447 2.27 -39.39 2.86
C TRP A 447 3.05 -38.06 2.82
N THR A 448 3.67 -37.63 3.93
CA THR A 448 4.40 -36.35 3.96
C THR A 448 5.64 -36.37 3.06
N GLN A 449 6.20 -37.55 2.77
CA GLN A 449 7.38 -37.71 1.91
C GLN A 449 7.08 -37.46 0.43
N THR A 450 5.83 -37.66 -0.01
CA THR A 450 5.42 -37.58 -1.42
C THR A 450 4.47 -36.41 -1.72
N GLN A 451 3.72 -35.92 -0.72
CA GLN A 451 2.72 -34.87 -0.92
C GLN A 451 3.11 -33.49 -0.37
N VAL A 452 4.19 -33.39 0.43
CA VAL A 452 4.82 -32.10 0.72
C VAL A 452 5.94 -31.86 -0.29
N LEU A 453 5.82 -30.80 -1.09
CA LEU A 453 6.69 -30.55 -2.24
C LEU A 453 8.07 -29.97 -1.87
N SER A 454 8.16 -29.27 -0.74
CA SER A 454 9.39 -28.67 -0.22
C SER A 454 9.79 -29.32 1.10
N LYS A 455 11.06 -29.19 1.51
CA LYS A 455 11.50 -29.74 2.80
C LYS A 455 10.74 -29.12 3.96
N MET A 456 10.25 -29.96 4.86
CA MET A 456 9.43 -29.58 6.01
C MET A 456 10.28 -28.92 7.10
N PHE A 457 9.86 -27.76 7.61
CA PHE A 457 10.52 -27.12 8.74
C PHE A 457 9.98 -27.66 10.05
N LEU A 458 10.84 -28.36 10.80
CA LEU A 458 10.51 -29.08 12.03
C LEU A 458 11.43 -28.68 13.19
N TYR A 459 12.15 -27.56 13.08
CA TYR A 459 13.02 -26.99 14.11
C TYR A 459 12.36 -26.99 15.50
N GLU A 460 13.11 -27.35 16.55
CA GLU A 460 12.60 -27.48 17.93
C GLU A 460 11.44 -28.50 18.14
N SER A 461 11.10 -29.34 17.15
CA SER A 461 10.09 -30.42 17.32
C SER A 461 10.63 -31.69 17.96
N ALA A 462 9.74 -32.48 18.57
CA ALA A 462 10.06 -33.81 19.13
C ALA A 462 10.64 -34.78 18.09
N PHE A 463 10.23 -34.71 16.81
CA PHE A 463 10.79 -35.49 15.71
C PHE A 463 12.28 -35.17 15.55
N CYS A 464 12.66 -33.89 15.52
CA CYS A 464 14.05 -33.47 15.36
C CYS A 464 14.95 -33.84 16.55
N PHE A 465 14.41 -33.88 17.77
CA PHE A 465 15.14 -34.38 18.94
C PHE A 465 15.30 -35.91 18.95
N ASN A 466 14.38 -36.66 18.34
CA ASN A 466 14.33 -38.13 18.38
C ASN A 466 14.88 -38.81 17.11
N THR A 467 15.37 -38.05 16.11
CA THR A 467 15.84 -38.61 14.83
C THR A 467 17.27 -38.22 14.48
N THR A 468 17.98 -39.13 13.82
CA THR A 468 19.32 -38.90 13.26
C THR A 468 19.24 -38.09 11.96
N ALA A 469 20.32 -37.41 11.59
CA ALA A 469 20.40 -36.63 10.34
C ALA A 469 20.05 -37.46 9.08
N ALA A 470 20.36 -38.76 9.06
CA ALA A 470 19.97 -39.67 7.97
C ALA A 470 18.45 -39.88 7.90
N GLN A 471 17.77 -40.01 9.04
CA GLN A 471 16.31 -40.08 9.10
C GLN A 471 15.66 -38.73 8.77
N GLN A 472 16.30 -37.61 9.13
CA GLN A 472 15.81 -36.27 8.81
C GLN A 472 15.83 -36.00 7.30
N GLU A 473 16.93 -36.33 6.63
CA GLU A 473 17.06 -36.19 5.17
C GLU A 473 16.11 -37.16 4.43
N ALA A 474 16.01 -38.42 4.86
CA ALA A 474 15.11 -39.41 4.28
C ALA A 474 13.60 -39.07 4.43
N ASN A 475 13.25 -38.16 5.34
CA ASN A 475 11.89 -37.65 5.51
C ASN A 475 11.71 -36.22 4.92
N ASN A 476 12.64 -35.73 4.10
CA ASN A 476 12.61 -34.36 3.55
C ASN A 476 12.41 -33.28 4.64
N SER A 477 13.13 -33.34 5.76
CA SER A 477 12.94 -32.43 6.89
C SER A 477 14.16 -31.54 7.20
N ILE A 478 13.90 -30.37 7.74
CA ILE A 478 14.88 -29.38 8.21
C ILE A 478 14.73 -29.24 9.73
N CYS A 479 15.76 -29.69 10.44
CA CYS A 479 15.86 -29.64 11.90
C CYS A 479 16.92 -28.65 12.41
N SER A 480 17.78 -28.13 11.53
CA SER A 480 18.95 -27.32 11.90
C SER A 480 18.67 -25.82 12.01
N VAL A 481 17.60 -25.32 11.39
CA VAL A 481 17.24 -23.90 11.37
C VAL A 481 15.73 -23.72 11.24
N SER A 482 15.20 -22.66 11.84
CA SER A 482 13.81 -22.21 11.65
C SER A 482 13.60 -21.69 10.22
N HIS A 483 12.38 -21.75 9.69
CA HIS A 483 12.04 -21.13 8.40
C HIS A 483 12.12 -19.59 8.44
N TRP A 484 12.12 -19.00 9.64
CA TRP A 484 12.44 -17.59 9.88
C TRP A 484 13.96 -17.28 9.80
N GLY A 485 14.82 -18.28 9.61
CA GLY A 485 16.27 -18.14 9.63
C GLY A 485 16.83 -17.90 11.05
N SER A 486 17.97 -17.20 11.11
CA SER A 486 18.65 -16.87 12.38
C SER A 486 18.04 -15.68 13.13
N THR A 487 17.26 -14.84 12.46
CA THR A 487 16.68 -13.61 13.02
C THR A 487 15.16 -13.69 12.93
N LYS A 488 14.51 -14.16 14.00
CA LYS A 488 13.04 -14.18 14.08
C LYS A 488 12.49 -12.74 13.93
N PRO A 489 11.43 -12.51 13.11
CA PRO A 489 10.88 -11.17 12.90
C PRO A 489 10.31 -10.57 14.20
N LYS A 490 10.22 -9.24 14.28
CA LYS A 490 9.51 -8.57 15.38
C LYS A 490 8.07 -9.11 15.47
N SER A 491 7.63 -9.44 16.68
CA SER A 491 6.25 -9.87 16.92
C SER A 491 5.25 -8.79 16.48
N PRO A 492 4.15 -9.14 15.79
CA PRO A 492 3.05 -8.22 15.46
C PRO A 492 2.52 -7.44 16.67
N ILE A 493 2.52 -8.03 17.87
CA ILE A 493 2.17 -7.36 19.13
C ILE A 493 3.09 -6.16 19.40
N VAL A 494 4.41 -6.37 19.30
CA VAL A 494 5.41 -5.32 19.58
C VAL A 494 5.29 -4.18 18.56
N LEU A 495 5.02 -4.51 17.30
CA LEU A 495 4.81 -3.53 16.24
C LEU A 495 3.54 -2.70 16.44
N MET A 496 2.43 -3.30 16.89
CA MET A 496 1.22 -2.54 17.23
C MET A 496 1.37 -1.74 18.53
N GLN A 497 2.10 -2.22 19.52
CA GLN A 497 2.40 -1.47 20.74
C GLN A 497 3.31 -0.25 20.45
N GLU A 498 4.30 -0.40 19.55
CA GLU A 498 5.14 0.71 19.06
C GLU A 498 4.36 1.81 18.31
N VAL A 499 3.10 1.54 17.95
CA VAL A 499 2.21 2.44 17.17
C VAL A 499 1.06 3.01 18.00
N TYR A 500 0.43 2.20 18.87
CA TYR A 500 -0.83 2.53 19.54
C TYR A 500 -0.76 2.49 21.08
N GLY A 501 0.35 2.06 21.68
CA GLY A 501 0.38 1.61 23.08
C GLY A 501 1.35 2.33 24.01
#